data_AF-H1XPY0-F1
#
_entry.id   AF-H1XPY0-F1
#
_cell.length_a   1.000
_cell.length_b   1.000
_cell.length_c   1.000
_cell.angle_alpha   90.00
_cell.angle_beta   90.00
_cell.angle_gamma   90.00
#
_symmetry.space_group_name_H-M   'P 1'
#
loop_
_entity.id
_entity.type
_entity.pdbx_description
1 polymer ?
#
loop_
_entity_poly.entity_id
_entity_poly.type
_entity_poly.pdbx_seq_one_letter_code
_entity_poly.pdbx_strand_id
1 'polypeptide(L)' 'MPIKNLTLINQSEIARKLGISKAYVNMILHGKRKSDKYEQAIKELINKELGAHRAA' A
#
# COMPACT_ATOMS: atom_id res chain seq x y z
N MET A 1 -2.15 5.85 -26.41
CA MET A 1 -2.70 5.20 -25.18
C MET A 1 -1.52 4.85 -24.28
N PRO A 2 -1.59 5.12 -22.96
CA PRO A 2 -2.29 4.21 -22.05
C PRO A 2 -3.35 4.91 -21.18
N ILE A 3 -4.19 4.05 -20.60
CA ILE A 3 -5.40 4.36 -19.83
C ILE A 3 -5.03 5.22 -18.62
N LYS A 4 -5.57 6.43 -18.59
CA LYS A 4 -5.51 7.39 -17.49
C LYS A 4 -6.28 6.79 -16.31
N ASN A 5 -5.66 6.78 -15.12
CA ASN A 5 -6.30 6.71 -13.81
C ASN A 5 -6.96 5.39 -13.35
N LEU A 6 -6.16 4.35 -13.12
CA LEU A 6 -6.30 3.57 -11.89
C LEU A 6 -4.96 3.65 -11.16
N THR A 7 -4.87 4.40 -10.06
CA THR A 7 -3.73 4.30 -9.12
C THR A 7 -3.79 2.92 -8.46
N LEU A 8 -3.31 1.90 -9.18
CA LEU A 8 -3.25 0.54 -8.68
C LEU A 8 -2.19 0.50 -7.57
N ILE A 9 -2.62 0.59 -6.32
CA ILE A 9 -1.73 0.34 -5.18
C ILE A 9 -1.25 -1.11 -5.27
N ASN A 10 0.03 -1.27 -5.53
CA ASN A 10 0.71 -2.56 -5.50
C ASN A 10 1.78 -2.57 -4.40
N GLN A 11 2.34 -3.74 -4.09
CA GLN A 11 3.33 -3.89 -3.02
C GLN A 11 4.58 -3.02 -3.23
N SER A 12 4.96 -2.73 -4.47
CA SER A 12 6.09 -1.84 -4.78
C SER A 12 5.77 -0.38 -4.47
N GLU A 13 4.54 0.07 -4.74
CA GLU A 13 4.09 1.42 -4.42
C GLU A 13 3.94 1.63 -2.91
N ILE A 14 3.39 0.63 -2.20
CA ILE A 14 3.34 0.61 -0.74
C ILE A 14 4.75 0.72 -0.17
N ALA A 15 5.69 -0.08 -0.70
CA ALA A 15 7.09 -0.07 -0.27
C ALA A 15 7.75 1.31 -0.46
N ARG A 16 7.56 1.93 -1.63
CA ARG A 16 8.04 3.29 -1.92
C ARG A 16 7.47 4.32 -0.96
N LYS A 17 6.16 4.33 -0.75
CA LYS A 17 5.49 5.32 0.10
C LYS A 17 5.83 5.16 1.59
N LEU A 18 6.11 3.94 2.03
CA LEU A 18 6.45 3.64 3.43
C LEU A 18 7.96 3.58 3.71
N GLY A 19 8.81 3.75 2.70
CA GLY A 19 10.27 3.74 2.87
C GLY A 19 10.82 2.38 3.32
N ILE A 20 10.19 1.28 2.92
CA ILE A 20 10.58 -0.09 3.28
C ILE A 20 10.78 -0.96 2.03
N SER A 21 11.40 -2.13 2.20
CA SER A 21 11.57 -3.04 1.07
C SER A 21 10.25 -3.71 0.67
N LYS A 22 10.10 -4.02 -0.62
CA LYS A 22 8.96 -4.80 -1.13
C LYS A 22 8.86 -6.16 -0.46
N ALA A 23 10.00 -6.81 -0.17
CA ALA A 23 10.03 -8.07 0.56
C ALA A 23 9.44 -7.91 1.97
N TYR A 24 9.70 -6.77 2.64
CA TYR A 24 9.13 -6.46 3.93
C TYR A 24 7.61 -6.31 3.90
N VAL A 25 7.10 -5.55 2.91
CA VAL A 25 5.66 -5.44 2.64
C VAL A 25 5.05 -6.82 2.40
N ASN A 26 5.70 -7.65 1.57
CA ASN A 26 5.23 -9.00 1.28
C ASN A 26 5.14 -9.87 2.55
N MET A 27 6.16 -9.84 3.41
CA MET A 27 6.18 -10.59 4.66
C MET A 27 5.06 -10.15 5.61
N ILE A 28 4.78 -8.84 5.70
CA ILE A 28 3.69 -8.31 6.52
C ILE A 28 2.33 -8.76 5.98
N LEU A 29 2.08 -8.59 4.67
CA LEU A 29 0.80 -8.94 4.04
C LEU A 29 0.48 -10.44 4.12
N HIS A 30 1.49 -11.31 4.14
CA HIS A 30 1.33 -12.76 4.27
C HIS A 30 1.40 -13.24 5.72
N GLY A 31 1.47 -12.33 6.70
CA GLY A 31 1.55 -12.69 8.12
C GLY A 31 2.87 -13.37 8.54
N LYS A 32 3.88 -13.41 7.66
CA LYS A 32 5.21 -13.96 7.96
C LYS A 32 6.02 -13.06 8.90
N ARG A 33 5.64 -11.78 9.00
CA ARG A 33 6.22 -10.82 9.94
C ARG A 33 5.11 -9.95 10.53
N LYS A 34 5.06 -9.87 11.86
CA LYS A 34 4.15 -8.97 12.57
C LYS A 34 4.81 -7.62 12.79
N SER A 35 4.12 -6.55 12.46
CA SER A 35 4.57 -5.21 12.78
C SER A 35 3.39 -4.25 12.82
N ASP A 36 2.87 -4.01 14.02
CA ASP A 36 1.68 -3.17 14.23
C ASP A 36 1.81 -1.80 13.56
N LYS A 37 2.99 -1.18 13.67
CA LYS A 37 3.31 0.09 13.02
C LYS A 37 3.11 0.05 11.50
N TYR A 38 3.70 -0.95 10.83
CA TYR A 38 3.65 -1.02 9.38
C TYR A 38 2.32 -1.61 8.88
N GLU A 39 1.68 -2.47 9.65
CA GLU A 39 0.32 -2.95 9.35
C GLU A 39 -0.68 -1.80 9.37
N GLN A 40 -0.61 -0.93 10.38
CA GLN A 40 -1.42 0.29 10.44
C GLN A 40 -1.11 1.22 9.27
N ALA A 41 0.17 1.49 9.01
CA ALA A 41 0.57 2.39 7.91
C ALA A 41 0.13 1.86 6.53
N ILE A 42 0.18 0.54 6.29
CA ILE A 42 -0.31 -0.08 5.06
C ILE A 42 -1.84 0.09 4.94
N LYS A 43 -2.59 -0.15 6.03
CA LYS A 43 -4.05 0.03 6.04
C LYS A 43 -4.45 1.48 5.80
N GLU A 44 -3.80 2.43 6.47
CA GLU A 44 -4.04 3.87 6.28
C GLU A 44 -3.75 4.30 4.85
N LEU A 45 -2.66 3.81 4.27
CA LEU A 45 -2.30 4.11 2.89
C LEU A 45 -3.35 3.60 1.90
N ILE A 46 -3.81 2.35 2.07
CA ILE A 46 -4.85 1.76 1.23
C ILE A 46 -6.18 2.54 1.38
N ASN A 47 -6.57 2.88 2.62
CA ASN A 47 -7.79 3.62 2.90
C ASN A 47 -7.76 5.05 2.33
N LYS A 48 -6.62 5.74 2.42
CA LYS A 48 -6.45 7.09 1.87
C LYS A 48 -6.66 7.10 0.35
N GLU A 49 -6.06 6.13 -0.33
CA GLU A 49 -6.16 6.02 -1.78
C GLU A 49 -7.57 5.56 -2.21
N LEU A 50 -8.20 4.62 -1.49
CA LEU A 50 -9.60 4.23 -1.72
C LEU A 50 -10.59 5.39 -1.46
N GLY A 51 -10.34 6.19 -0.41
CA GLY A 51 -11.14 7.36 -0.08
C GLY A 51 -10.99 8.48 -1.10
N ALA A 52 -9.79 8.69 -1.64
CA ALA A 52 -9.55 9.64 -2.72
C ALA A 52 -10.35 9.29 -4.00
N HIS A 53 -10.57 8.00 -4.28
CA HIS A 53 -11.43 7.56 -5.39
C HIS A 53 -12.93 7.71 -5.14
N ARG A 54 -13.38 7.77 -3.87
CA ARG A 54 -14.81 7.97 -3.53
C ARG A 54 -15.23 9.44 -3.52
N ALA A 55 -14.27 10.36 -3.40
CA ALA A 55 -14.50 11.80 -3.34
C ALA A 55 -14.29 12.51 -4.70
N ALA A 56 -13.95 11.76 -5.76
CA ALA A 56 -13.65 12.26 -7.10
C ALA A 56 -14.73 11.89 -8.12
#